data_AF-A0A7V3HWB4-F1
#
_entry.id   AF-A0A7V3HWB4-F1
#
_cell.length_a   1.000
_cell.length_b   1.000
_cell.length_c   1.000
_cell.angle_alpha   90.00
_cell.angle_beta   90.00
_cell.angle_gamma   90.00
#
_symmetry.space_group_name_H-M   'P 1'
#
loop_
_entity.id
_entity.type
_entity.pdbx_description
1 polymer ?
#
loop_
_entity_poly.entity_id
_entity_poly.type
_entity_poly.pdbx_seq_one_letter_code
_entity_poly.pdbx_strand_id
1 'polypeptide(L)'
;MRHPSAYALLGVGVVGAGVAAYWLTRPRSGPPVPAVLTVQGPSQAYVGAVVTWTARLAPKPRRPVDWRWTLTGPRTTAPRAATTSTGTDRYTVTVYQEGTYTLTVTATCACGKVYRATATLTVHPTPPVNAGSVIVQGPTSGQVGQALTFTAVTNGVTAPQYQWWYTIVQGGSREYPWSTANTLTLTPDTPGQYVVGVYVVSAANPQALLTGYLTVMVAGGSSS
;
A
#
# COMPACT_ATOMS: atom_id res chain seq x y z
N MET A 1 13.16 -15.05 -35.02
CA MET A 1 14.45 -14.89 -34.31
C MET A 1 14.74 -16.18 -33.56
N ARG A 2 15.67 -17.00 -34.08
CA ARG A 2 16.16 -18.23 -33.41
C ARG A 2 17.41 -17.84 -32.62
N HIS A 3 17.45 -18.17 -31.33
CA HIS A 3 18.69 -18.07 -30.55
C HIS A 3 19.73 -19.04 -31.14
N PRO A 4 20.97 -18.61 -31.40
CA PRO A 4 22.02 -19.53 -31.82
C PRO A 4 22.41 -20.40 -30.62
N SER A 5 22.26 -21.72 -30.76
CA SER A 5 22.82 -22.68 -29.82
C SER A 5 24.33 -22.66 -29.97
N ALA A 6 25.05 -22.21 -28.93
CA ALA A 6 26.50 -22.28 -28.88
C ALA A 6 26.93 -23.75 -28.72
N TYR A 7 27.58 -24.30 -29.75
CA TYR A 7 28.27 -25.58 -29.70
C TYR A 7 29.74 -25.33 -29.39
N ALA A 8 30.30 -26.03 -28.40
CA ALA A 8 31.74 -26.01 -28.12
C ALA A 8 32.38 -27.28 -28.71
N LEU A 9 33.39 -27.13 -29.56
CA LEU A 9 34.25 -28.23 -30.02
C LEU A 9 35.29 -28.51 -28.92
N LEU A 10 35.42 -29.76 -28.48
CA LEU A 10 36.33 -30.16 -27.40
C LEU A 10 37.40 -31.19 -27.81
N GLY A 11 37.58 -31.46 -29.10
CA GLY A 11 38.73 -32.24 -29.58
C GLY A 11 38.59 -32.78 -31.00
N VAL A 12 39.72 -32.94 -31.68
CA VAL A 12 39.85 -33.60 -32.98
C VAL A 12 40.62 -34.90 -32.76
N GLY A 13 40.00 -36.04 -33.05
CA GLY A 13 40.67 -37.33 -33.15
C GLY A 13 40.70 -37.77 -34.61
N VAL A 14 41.89 -37.91 -35.20
CA VAL A 14 42.05 -38.50 -36.53
C VAL A 14 42.09 -40.01 -36.36
N VAL A 15 41.09 -40.70 -36.91
CA VAL A 15 41.20 -42.13 -37.23
C VAL A 15 41.38 -42.20 -38.74
N GLY A 16 42.42 -42.91 -39.19
CA GLY A 16 42.78 -43.00 -40.60
C GLY A 16 41.61 -43.39 -41.50
N ALA A 17 41.65 -42.84 -42.72
CA ALA A 17 40.68 -42.98 -43.82
C ALA A 17 39.29 -42.35 -43.58
N GLY A 18 39.23 -41.01 -43.71
CA GLY A 18 38.23 -40.39 -44.59
C GLY A 18 36.82 -40.10 -44.10
N VAL A 19 36.49 -40.22 -42.80
CA VAL A 19 35.22 -39.69 -42.27
C VAL A 19 35.39 -39.12 -40.86
N ALA A 20 35.23 -37.79 -40.69
CA ALA A 20 35.16 -37.17 -39.37
C ALA A 20 33.75 -37.37 -38.79
N ALA A 21 33.63 -38.22 -37.76
CA ALA A 21 32.39 -38.35 -37.00
C ALA A 21 32.35 -37.31 -35.87
N TYR A 22 31.48 -36.30 -35.98
CA TYR A 22 31.23 -35.33 -34.92
C TYR A 22 30.15 -35.88 -33.98
N TRP A 23 30.54 -36.39 -32.80
CA TRP A 23 29.56 -36.72 -31.76
C TRP A 23 29.16 -35.47 -30.98
N LEU A 24 27.94 -34.99 -31.21
CA LEU A 24 27.34 -33.89 -30.48
C LEU A 24 26.82 -34.40 -29.12
N THR A 25 27.64 -34.40 -28.08
CA THR A 25 27.12 -34.61 -26.73
C THR A 25 26.39 -33.35 -26.29
N ARG A 26 25.07 -33.45 -26.02
CA ARG A 26 24.31 -32.34 -25.44
C ARG A 26 25.01 -31.92 -24.14
N PRO A 27 25.20 -30.61 -23.88
CA PRO A 27 25.68 -30.18 -22.58
C PRO A 27 24.82 -30.82 -21.50
N ARG A 28 25.44 -31.42 -20.47
CA ARG A 28 24.71 -31.90 -19.30
C ARG A 28 23.84 -30.74 -18.83
N SER A 29 22.53 -30.91 -18.90
CA SER A 29 21.59 -29.99 -18.28
C SER A 29 22.05 -29.81 -16.84
N GLY A 30 22.33 -28.57 -16.42
CA GLY A 30 22.62 -28.27 -15.02
C GLY A 30 21.55 -28.88 -14.11
N PRO A 31 21.85 -29.10 -12.82
CA PRO A 31 20.92 -29.74 -11.91
C PRO A 31 19.54 -29.07 -12.02
N PRO A 32 18.44 -29.85 -12.11
CA PRO A 32 17.12 -29.29 -12.31
C PRO A 32 16.80 -28.30 -11.18
N VAL A 33 16.56 -27.03 -11.52
CA VAL A 33 16.13 -26.02 -10.56
C VAL A 33 14.80 -26.47 -9.95
N PRO A 34 14.71 -26.64 -8.62
CA PRO A 34 13.46 -27.07 -7.98
C PRO A 34 12.38 -26.00 -8.21
N ALA A 35 11.16 -26.45 -8.47
CA ALA A 35 10.04 -25.54 -8.64
C ALA A 35 9.59 -24.97 -7.28
N VAL A 36 9.41 -23.66 -7.23
CA VAL A 36 9.02 -22.89 -6.05
C VAL A 36 7.70 -22.18 -6.32
N LEU A 37 6.77 -22.32 -5.39
CA LEU A 37 5.52 -21.57 -5.38
C LEU A 37 5.66 -20.34 -4.47
N THR A 38 5.42 -19.16 -5.03
CA THR A 38 5.37 -17.91 -4.27
C THR A 38 3.98 -17.30 -4.34
N VAL A 39 3.63 -16.50 -3.34
CA VAL A 39 2.38 -15.74 -3.26
C VAL A 39 2.72 -14.29 -2.96
N GLN A 40 2.08 -13.37 -3.68
CA GLN A 40 2.23 -11.94 -3.53
C GLN A 40 0.86 -11.31 -3.33
N GLY A 41 0.76 -10.36 -2.41
CA GLY A 41 -0.47 -9.63 -2.12
C GLY A 41 -0.36 -8.88 -0.79
N PRO A 42 -1.47 -8.29 -0.33
CA PRO A 42 -1.48 -7.48 0.88
C PRO A 42 -1.23 -8.33 2.14
N SER A 43 -0.52 -7.76 3.10
CA SER A 43 -0.33 -8.28 4.46
C SER A 43 -1.22 -7.58 5.49
N GLN A 44 -1.83 -6.46 5.12
CA GLN A 44 -2.75 -5.69 5.96
C GLN A 44 -3.97 -5.20 5.15
N ALA A 45 -5.13 -5.12 5.79
CA ALA A 45 -6.36 -4.57 5.22
C ALA A 45 -7.29 -4.07 6.33
N TYR A 46 -8.38 -3.41 5.94
CA TYR A 46 -9.47 -3.00 6.82
C TYR A 46 -10.73 -3.82 6.55
N VAL A 47 -11.63 -3.94 7.52
CA VAL A 47 -12.98 -4.50 7.31
C VAL A 47 -13.66 -3.78 6.13
N GLY A 48 -14.25 -4.55 5.22
CA GLY A 48 -14.86 -4.10 3.97
C GLY A 48 -13.91 -4.01 2.78
N ALA A 49 -12.60 -4.16 2.96
CA ALA A 49 -11.64 -4.07 1.87
C ALA A 49 -11.70 -5.27 0.91
N VAL A 50 -11.52 -5.00 -0.38
CA VAL A 50 -11.28 -6.02 -1.41
C VAL A 50 -9.78 -6.30 -1.47
N VAL A 51 -9.38 -7.52 -1.13
CA VAL A 51 -7.97 -7.96 -1.13
C VAL A 51 -7.73 -8.93 -2.28
N THR A 52 -6.54 -8.86 -2.88
CA THR A 52 -6.16 -9.75 -3.98
C THR A 52 -4.76 -10.31 -3.82
N TRP A 53 -4.60 -11.62 -3.95
CA TRP A 53 -3.32 -12.30 -4.04
C TRP A 53 -3.09 -12.91 -5.41
N THR A 54 -1.83 -12.98 -5.81
CA THR A 54 -1.37 -13.64 -7.04
C THR A 54 -0.30 -14.65 -6.68
N ALA A 55 -0.42 -15.88 -7.19
CA ALA A 55 0.55 -16.93 -7.01
C ALA A 55 1.43 -17.08 -8.26
N ARG A 56 2.68 -17.49 -8.07
CA ARG A 56 3.61 -17.78 -9.16
C ARG A 56 4.37 -19.06 -8.87
N LEU A 57 4.29 -20.00 -9.81
CA LEU A 57 5.06 -21.24 -9.77
C LEU A 57 6.22 -21.14 -10.77
N ALA A 58 7.46 -21.10 -10.27
CA ALA A 58 8.67 -20.93 -11.07
C ALA A 58 9.64 -22.10 -10.86
N PRO A 59 10.24 -22.68 -11.94
CA PRO A 59 9.98 -22.36 -13.33
C PRO A 59 8.56 -22.77 -13.76
N LYS A 60 8.01 -22.10 -14.78
CA LYS A 60 6.66 -22.36 -15.28
C LYS A 60 6.54 -23.83 -15.72
N PRO A 61 5.61 -24.61 -15.16
CA PRO A 61 5.41 -25.99 -15.59
C PRO A 61 4.98 -26.05 -17.07
N ARG A 62 5.41 -27.11 -17.76
CA ARG A 62 4.99 -27.39 -19.14
C ARG A 62 3.55 -27.92 -19.25
N ARG A 63 3.00 -28.38 -18.14
CA ARG A 63 1.64 -28.93 -18.04
C ARG A 63 0.72 -27.94 -17.35
N PRO A 64 -0.60 -28.03 -17.58
CA PRO A 64 -1.58 -27.27 -16.83
C PRO A 64 -1.43 -27.46 -15.31
N VAL A 65 -1.77 -26.40 -14.57
CA VAL A 65 -1.69 -26.34 -13.12
C VAL A 65 -3.07 -25.97 -12.60
N ASP A 66 -3.61 -26.81 -11.72
CA ASP A 66 -4.84 -26.55 -11.00
C ASP A 66 -4.52 -25.79 -9.72
N TRP A 67 -5.18 -24.66 -9.54
CA TRP A 67 -5.01 -23.78 -8.40
C TRP A 67 -6.14 -23.97 -7.41
N ARG A 68 -5.78 -24.05 -6.13
CA ARG A 68 -6.72 -24.05 -5.01
C ARG A 68 -6.26 -23.07 -3.94
N TRP A 69 -7.14 -22.15 -3.60
CA TRP A 69 -6.95 -21.16 -2.55
C TRP A 69 -7.82 -21.52 -1.34
N THR A 70 -7.32 -21.26 -0.16
CA THR A 70 -8.06 -21.40 1.10
C THR A 70 -7.67 -20.24 2.00
N LEU A 71 -8.62 -19.34 2.23
CA LEU A 71 -8.49 -18.28 3.21
C LEU A 71 -9.20 -18.70 4.48
N THR A 72 -8.47 -18.75 5.58
CA THR A 72 -9.00 -19.28 6.83
C THR A 72 -9.05 -18.16 7.87
N GLY A 73 -10.25 -17.91 8.40
CA GLY A 73 -10.55 -16.75 9.26
C GLY A 73 -9.83 -16.70 10.60
N PRO A 74 -10.07 -15.63 11.40
CA PRO A 74 -9.55 -15.49 12.75
C PRO A 74 -10.07 -16.61 13.67
N ARG A 75 -9.35 -16.85 14.76
CA ARG A 75 -9.63 -17.96 15.71
C ARG A 75 -10.59 -17.55 16.84
N THR A 76 -11.57 -16.71 16.55
CA THR A 76 -12.38 -16.02 17.58
C THR A 76 -13.69 -16.75 17.91
N THR A 77 -14.21 -17.58 17.02
CA THR A 77 -15.39 -18.43 17.28
C THR A 77 -15.32 -19.70 16.42
N ALA A 78 -15.52 -20.88 17.03
CA ALA A 78 -15.64 -22.14 16.30
C ALA A 78 -17.10 -22.35 15.85
N PRO A 79 -17.36 -22.88 14.63
CA PRO A 79 -16.41 -23.39 13.64
C PRO A 79 -15.77 -22.29 12.77
N ARG A 80 -14.50 -22.49 12.40
CA ARG A 80 -13.69 -21.52 11.64
C ARG A 80 -14.20 -21.42 10.19
N ALA A 81 -14.66 -20.24 9.78
CA ALA A 81 -15.01 -19.99 8.39
C ALA A 81 -13.77 -20.08 7.49
N ALA A 82 -13.88 -20.87 6.42
CA ALA A 82 -12.86 -21.01 5.39
C ALA A 82 -13.50 -20.79 4.02
N THR A 83 -12.96 -19.85 3.25
CA THR A 83 -13.41 -19.59 1.88
C THR A 83 -12.42 -20.21 0.91
N THR A 84 -12.93 -20.97 -0.06
CA THR A 84 -12.11 -21.62 -1.08
C THR A 84 -12.40 -21.08 -2.48
N SER A 85 -11.37 -21.00 -3.32
CA SER A 85 -11.49 -20.65 -4.74
C SER A 85 -10.56 -21.54 -5.56
N THR A 86 -10.95 -21.84 -6.80
CA THR A 86 -10.23 -22.75 -7.69
C THR A 86 -10.11 -22.20 -9.11
N GLY A 87 -9.10 -22.66 -9.86
CA GLY A 87 -9.02 -22.50 -11.32
C GLY A 87 -8.15 -21.34 -11.83
N THR A 88 -7.67 -20.45 -10.95
CA THR A 88 -6.85 -19.28 -11.34
C THR A 88 -5.68 -19.07 -10.37
N ASP A 89 -4.58 -18.51 -10.86
CA ASP A 89 -3.42 -18.09 -10.08
C ASP A 89 -3.64 -16.77 -9.32
N ARG A 90 -4.87 -16.26 -9.31
CA ARG A 90 -5.30 -15.05 -8.61
C ARG A 90 -6.52 -15.33 -7.74
N TYR A 91 -6.50 -14.82 -6.51
CA TYR A 91 -7.60 -14.94 -5.55
C TYR A 91 -7.99 -13.56 -5.02
N THR A 92 -9.28 -13.22 -5.18
CA THR A 92 -9.86 -11.94 -4.73
C THR A 92 -11.02 -12.21 -3.79
N VAL A 93 -11.11 -11.47 -2.68
CA VAL A 93 -12.18 -11.60 -1.69
C VAL A 93 -12.38 -10.29 -0.92
N THR A 94 -13.59 -10.07 -0.42
CA THR A 94 -13.89 -8.99 0.51
C THR A 94 -13.85 -9.52 1.94
N VAL A 95 -13.11 -8.85 2.84
CA VAL A 95 -12.97 -9.28 4.24
C VAL A 95 -13.90 -8.47 5.14
N TYR A 96 -14.73 -9.13 5.97
CA TYR A 96 -15.74 -8.47 6.80
C TYR A 96 -15.53 -8.60 8.31
N GLN A 97 -14.54 -9.39 8.74
CA GLN A 97 -14.22 -9.55 10.16
C GLN A 97 -12.77 -9.12 10.38
N GLU A 98 -12.54 -8.44 11.49
CA GLU A 98 -11.19 -8.12 11.95
C GLU A 98 -10.46 -9.37 12.45
N GLY A 99 -9.13 -9.29 12.52
CA GLY A 99 -8.26 -10.34 13.01
C GLY A 99 -7.33 -10.90 11.94
N THR A 100 -6.57 -11.93 12.33
CA THR A 100 -5.54 -12.51 11.47
C THR A 100 -6.10 -13.68 10.66
N TYR A 101 -5.93 -13.59 9.35
CA TYR A 101 -6.27 -14.62 8.39
C TYR A 101 -5.01 -15.34 7.90
N THR A 102 -5.15 -16.64 7.64
CA THR A 102 -4.12 -17.44 6.99
C THR A 102 -4.59 -17.83 5.59
N LEU A 103 -3.89 -17.36 4.57
CA LEU A 103 -4.09 -17.77 3.19
C LEU A 103 -3.16 -18.94 2.87
N THR A 104 -3.72 -20.00 2.30
CA THR A 104 -2.98 -21.13 1.75
C THR A 104 -3.32 -21.27 0.27
N VAL A 105 -2.30 -21.34 -0.58
CA VAL A 105 -2.44 -21.69 -2.00
C VAL A 105 -1.79 -23.04 -2.26
N THR A 106 -2.50 -23.88 -3.01
CA THR A 106 -2.02 -25.17 -3.50
C THR A 106 -2.06 -25.15 -5.02
N ALA A 107 -0.92 -25.47 -5.64
CA ALA A 107 -0.78 -25.62 -7.08
C ALA A 107 -0.53 -27.10 -7.40
N THR A 108 -1.45 -27.73 -8.14
CA THR A 108 -1.38 -29.14 -8.54
C THR A 108 -1.09 -29.23 -10.02
N CYS A 109 0.10 -29.71 -10.38
CA CYS A 109 0.43 -30.00 -11.77
C CYS A 109 -0.35 -31.22 -12.24
N ALA A 110 -0.79 -31.26 -13.51
CA ALA A 110 -1.36 -32.47 -14.12
C ALA A 110 -0.38 -33.68 -14.17
N CYS A 111 0.89 -33.46 -13.81
CA CYS A 111 1.88 -34.50 -13.55
C CYS A 111 1.81 -35.14 -12.15
N GLY A 112 0.87 -34.72 -11.29
CA GLY A 112 0.70 -35.20 -9.92
C GLY A 112 1.54 -34.47 -8.86
N LYS A 113 2.44 -33.56 -9.25
CA LYS A 113 3.24 -32.77 -8.29
C LYS A 113 2.39 -31.67 -7.65
N VAL A 114 2.50 -31.53 -6.33
CA VAL A 114 1.76 -30.54 -5.53
C VAL A 114 2.74 -29.57 -4.88
N TYR A 115 2.44 -28.28 -4.96
CA TYR A 115 3.20 -27.20 -4.33
C TYR A 115 2.28 -26.39 -3.43
N ARG A 116 2.82 -25.87 -2.31
CA ARG A 116 2.05 -25.07 -1.34
C ARG A 116 2.81 -23.82 -0.94
N ALA A 117 2.09 -22.73 -0.75
CA ALA A 117 2.61 -21.49 -0.16
C ALA A 117 1.54 -20.86 0.74
N THR A 118 2.01 -20.07 1.71
CA THR A 118 1.14 -19.41 2.69
C THR A 118 1.44 -17.92 2.77
N ALA A 119 0.41 -17.12 3.04
CA ALA A 119 0.52 -15.71 3.38
C ALA A 119 -0.35 -15.39 4.59
N THR A 120 0.02 -14.35 5.33
CA THR A 120 -0.75 -13.81 6.44
C THR A 120 -1.39 -12.49 6.04
N LEU A 121 -2.63 -12.28 6.49
CA LEU A 121 -3.32 -11.00 6.37
C LEU A 121 -3.82 -10.60 7.74
N THR A 122 -3.49 -9.39 8.17
CA THR A 122 -4.08 -8.77 9.35
C THR A 122 -5.19 -7.83 8.90
N VAL A 123 -6.43 -8.14 9.26
CA VAL A 123 -7.58 -7.27 9.02
C VAL A 123 -7.82 -6.45 10.27
N HIS A 124 -7.73 -5.15 10.14
CA HIS A 124 -8.06 -4.20 11.19
C HIS A 124 -9.55 -3.88 11.13
N PRO A 125 -10.19 -3.50 12.25
CA PRO A 125 -11.55 -2.94 12.22
C PRO A 125 -11.59 -1.82 11.18
N THR A 126 -12.74 -1.58 10.54
CA THR A 126 -12.92 -0.37 9.70
C THR A 126 -12.26 0.80 10.42
N PRO A 127 -11.39 1.59 9.76
CA PRO A 127 -10.82 2.77 10.40
C PRO A 127 -12.01 3.51 11.03
N PRO A 128 -11.95 3.93 12.31
CA PRO A 128 -13.05 4.65 12.91
C PRO A 128 -13.51 5.68 11.90
N VAL A 129 -14.77 5.53 11.45
CA VAL A 129 -15.42 6.56 10.64
C VAL A 129 -15.22 7.81 11.48
N ASN A 130 -14.64 8.86 10.87
CA ASN A 130 -14.44 10.14 11.51
C ASN A 130 -15.81 10.64 12.03
N ALA A 131 -16.20 10.23 13.22
CA ALA A 131 -17.32 10.79 13.97
C ALA A 131 -16.92 12.15 14.55
N GLY A 132 -15.65 12.53 14.39
CA GLY A 132 -15.16 13.82 14.77
C GLY A 132 -15.34 14.88 13.70
N SER A 133 -15.38 16.12 14.14
CA SER A 133 -15.42 17.30 13.31
C SER A 133 -14.34 18.27 13.75
N VAL A 134 -13.93 19.16 12.85
CA VAL A 134 -13.08 20.30 13.19
C VAL A 134 -13.66 21.57 12.60
N ILE A 135 -13.65 22.65 13.38
CA ILE A 135 -13.88 24.00 12.90
C ILE A 135 -12.68 24.88 13.31
N VAL A 136 -12.40 25.91 12.51
CA VAL A 136 -11.41 26.92 12.86
C VAL A 136 -12.14 28.15 13.38
N GLN A 137 -11.84 28.55 14.61
CA GLN A 137 -12.31 29.78 15.22
C GLN A 137 -11.17 30.80 15.25
N GLY A 138 -11.49 32.08 15.08
CA GLY A 138 -10.50 33.15 15.07
C GLY A 138 -11.07 34.43 14.48
N PRO A 139 -10.23 35.47 14.34
CA PRO A 139 -10.64 36.73 13.74
C PRO A 139 -10.92 36.55 12.23
N THR A 140 -11.94 37.24 11.73
CA THR A 140 -12.27 37.33 10.29
C THR A 140 -11.72 38.61 9.63
N SER A 141 -11.13 39.51 10.43
CA SER A 141 -10.41 40.70 9.96
C SER A 141 -9.21 41.01 10.86
N GLY A 142 -8.19 41.67 10.32
CA GLY A 142 -7.02 42.14 11.06
C GLY A 142 -6.21 43.18 10.29
N GLN A 143 -5.08 43.60 10.85
CA GLN A 143 -4.12 44.52 10.20
C GLN A 143 -2.75 43.87 10.02
N VAL A 144 -1.99 44.37 9.05
CA VAL A 144 -0.56 44.03 8.92
C VAL A 144 0.17 44.32 10.24
N GLY A 145 1.02 43.39 10.68
CA GLY A 145 1.75 43.46 11.95
C GLY A 145 0.95 43.06 13.19
N GLN A 146 -0.37 42.86 13.08
CA GLN A 146 -1.20 42.39 14.19
C GLN A 146 -1.06 40.88 14.38
N ALA A 147 -0.90 40.43 15.63
CA ALA A 147 -0.99 39.02 15.97
C ALA A 147 -2.46 38.54 15.92
N LEU A 148 -2.74 37.57 15.05
CA LEU A 148 -4.05 36.95 14.85
C LEU A 148 -3.98 35.49 15.29
N THR A 149 -4.72 35.13 16.32
CA THR A 149 -4.73 33.76 16.87
C THR A 149 -5.97 33.00 16.40
N PHE A 150 -5.73 31.83 15.81
CA PHE A 150 -6.72 30.87 15.35
C PHE A 150 -6.69 29.63 16.25
N THR A 151 -7.85 29.05 16.50
CA THR A 151 -8.02 27.86 17.34
C THR A 151 -8.80 26.81 16.58
N ALA A 152 -8.27 25.58 16.52
CA ALA A 152 -8.98 24.43 16.01
C ALA A 152 -9.84 23.84 17.14
N VAL A 153 -11.15 23.80 16.93
CA VAL A 153 -12.09 23.16 17.86
C VAL A 153 -12.49 21.83 17.26
N THR A 154 -12.12 20.76 17.96
CA THR A 154 -12.42 19.39 17.56
C THR A 154 -13.50 18.81 18.46
N ASN A 155 -14.41 18.04 17.87
CA ASN A 155 -15.34 17.19 18.61
C ASN A 155 -15.07 15.74 18.20
N GLY A 156 -15.18 14.79 19.12
CA GLY A 156 -15.03 13.35 18.80
C GLY A 156 -13.64 12.90 18.33
N VAL A 157 -12.59 13.71 18.49
CA VAL A 157 -11.20 13.34 18.12
C VAL A 157 -10.40 13.04 19.39
N THR A 158 -9.95 11.80 19.54
CA THR A 158 -9.07 11.39 20.64
C THR A 158 -7.61 11.69 20.30
N ALA A 159 -6.88 12.32 21.23
CA ALA A 159 -5.48 12.70 21.10
C ALA A 159 -5.15 13.36 19.74
N PRO A 160 -5.75 14.52 19.43
CA PRO A 160 -5.61 15.15 18.12
C PRO A 160 -4.17 15.59 17.86
N GLN A 161 -3.74 15.45 16.61
CA GLN A 161 -2.56 16.08 16.02
C GLN A 161 -3.04 17.08 14.96
N TYR A 162 -2.38 18.24 14.89
CA TYR A 162 -2.76 19.36 14.06
C TYR A 162 -1.63 19.71 13.10
N GLN A 163 -1.97 19.95 11.84
CA GLN A 163 -1.10 20.58 10.87
C GLN A 163 -1.77 21.84 10.36
N TRP A 164 -1.26 22.99 10.77
CA TRP A 164 -1.77 24.28 10.33
C TRP A 164 -1.19 24.66 8.98
N TRP A 165 -1.94 25.46 8.24
CA TRP A 165 -1.49 26.08 7.00
C TRP A 165 -2.23 27.39 6.75
N TYR A 166 -1.66 28.24 5.90
CA TYR A 166 -2.40 29.34 5.30
C TYR A 166 -2.03 29.55 3.84
N THR A 167 -2.95 30.14 3.09
CA THR A 167 -2.68 30.69 1.76
C THR A 167 -3.20 32.11 1.67
N ILE A 168 -2.50 32.95 0.91
CA ILE A 168 -2.97 34.27 0.52
C ILE A 168 -3.59 34.10 -0.87
N VAL A 169 -4.84 34.53 -1.07
CA VAL A 169 -5.63 34.25 -2.29
C VAL A 169 -4.95 34.70 -3.59
N GLN A 170 -3.98 35.61 -3.51
CA GLN A 170 -3.12 36.04 -4.62
C GLN A 170 -1.63 36.09 -4.25
N GLY A 171 -1.23 35.35 -3.22
CA GLY A 171 0.14 35.33 -2.72
C GLY A 171 0.64 33.91 -2.48
N GLY A 172 1.57 33.77 -1.53
CA GLY A 172 2.15 32.48 -1.19
C GLY A 172 1.24 31.60 -0.32
N SER A 173 1.72 30.38 -0.07
CA SER A 173 1.18 29.49 0.94
C SER A 173 2.28 29.07 1.91
N ARG A 174 1.89 28.66 3.11
CA ARG A 174 2.79 28.12 4.12
C ARG A 174 2.11 26.99 4.87
N GLU A 175 2.83 25.90 5.06
CA GLU A 175 2.44 24.80 5.92
C GLU A 175 3.36 24.75 7.14
N TYR A 176 2.78 24.36 8.28
CA TYR A 176 3.49 24.12 9.51
C TYR A 176 3.71 22.60 9.70
N PRO A 177 4.72 22.17 10.47
CA PRO A 177 4.85 20.77 10.84
C PRO A 177 3.66 20.30 11.71
N TRP A 178 3.43 18.99 11.72
CA TRP A 178 2.48 18.36 12.64
C TRP A 178 2.86 18.63 14.09
N SER A 179 1.88 18.93 14.93
CA SER A 179 2.07 19.18 16.36
C SER A 179 0.83 18.85 17.20
N THR A 180 0.95 18.91 18.52
CA THR A 180 -0.19 18.86 19.46
C THR A 180 -0.87 20.22 19.65
N ALA A 181 -0.36 21.30 19.05
CA ALA A 181 -0.87 22.64 19.27
C ALA A 181 -2.17 22.87 18.47
N ASN A 182 -3.26 23.08 19.20
CA ASN A 182 -4.56 23.39 18.60
C ASN A 182 -4.73 24.88 18.27
N THR A 183 -3.66 25.66 18.34
CA THR A 183 -3.67 27.09 18.01
C THR A 183 -2.56 27.45 17.03
N LEU A 184 -2.83 28.44 16.19
CA LEU A 184 -1.86 29.09 15.32
C LEU A 184 -1.97 30.59 15.51
N THR A 185 -0.84 31.25 15.78
CA THR A 185 -0.75 32.71 15.75
C THR A 185 -0.02 33.15 14.49
N LEU A 186 -0.70 33.95 13.67
CA LEU A 186 -0.14 34.58 12.48
C LEU A 186 0.09 36.06 12.72
N THR A 187 1.21 36.58 12.24
CA THR A 187 1.47 38.03 12.16
C THR A 187 1.63 38.38 10.69
N PRO A 188 0.56 38.77 9.99
CA PRO A 188 0.61 39.07 8.57
C PRO A 188 1.57 40.23 8.27
N ASP A 189 2.43 40.06 7.27
CA ASP A 189 3.36 41.09 6.78
C ASP A 189 2.81 41.85 5.56
N THR A 190 1.75 41.33 4.96
CA THR A 190 1.17 41.82 3.71
C THR A 190 -0.35 41.92 3.84
N PRO A 191 -0.97 42.95 3.25
CA PRO A 191 -2.42 43.04 3.22
C PRO A 191 -2.99 42.03 2.22
N GLY A 192 -4.22 41.59 2.44
CA GLY A 192 -4.91 40.68 1.54
C GLY A 192 -5.86 39.72 2.23
N GLN A 193 -6.44 38.82 1.45
CA GLN A 193 -7.30 37.76 1.93
C GLN A 193 -6.46 36.51 2.22
N TYR A 194 -6.51 36.05 3.47
CA TYR A 194 -5.86 34.82 3.90
C TYR A 194 -6.94 33.75 4.13
N VAL A 195 -6.66 32.53 3.68
CA VAL A 195 -7.39 31.33 4.09
C VAL A 195 -6.48 30.57 5.05
N VAL A 196 -6.90 30.46 6.31
CA VAL A 196 -6.18 29.75 7.37
C VAL A 196 -6.89 28.43 7.59
N GLY A 197 -6.16 27.33 7.41
CA GLY A 197 -6.72 26.00 7.54
C GLY A 197 -5.91 25.11 8.48
N VAL A 198 -6.55 24.01 8.88
CA VAL A 198 -5.96 22.99 9.73
C VAL A 198 -6.37 21.61 9.26
N TYR A 199 -5.38 20.73 9.17
CA TYR A 199 -5.61 19.30 9.10
C TYR A 199 -5.55 18.71 10.51
N VAL A 200 -6.47 17.81 10.83
CA VAL A 200 -6.50 17.11 12.11
C VAL A 200 -6.56 15.61 11.90
N VAL A 201 -5.73 14.87 12.64
CA VAL A 201 -5.80 13.41 12.73
C VAL A 201 -5.84 12.97 14.19
N SER A 202 -6.36 11.79 14.47
CA SER A 202 -6.17 11.13 15.77
C SER A 202 -4.80 10.45 15.80
N ALA A 203 -4.06 10.56 16.89
CA ALA A 203 -2.81 9.79 17.07
C ALA A 203 -3.05 8.27 17.01
N ALA A 204 -4.23 7.80 17.39
CA ALA A 204 -4.61 6.39 17.32
C ALA A 204 -5.05 5.96 15.91
N ASN A 205 -5.41 6.92 15.04
CA ASN A 205 -5.82 6.68 13.67
C ASN A 205 -5.35 7.83 12.74
N PRO A 206 -4.06 7.84 12.34
CA PRO A 206 -3.50 8.91 11.53
C PRO A 206 -4.04 8.95 10.09
N GLN A 207 -4.80 7.93 9.65
CA GLN A 207 -5.38 7.88 8.31
C GLN A 207 -6.70 8.64 8.20
N ALA A 208 -7.30 9.03 9.33
CA ALA A 208 -8.58 9.69 9.36
C ALA A 208 -8.40 11.22 9.45
N LEU A 209 -8.20 11.83 8.30
CA LEU A 209 -7.94 13.28 8.15
C LEU A 209 -9.26 14.08 8.21
N LEU A 210 -9.31 15.07 9.09
CA LEU A 210 -10.32 16.12 9.13
C LEU A 210 -9.72 17.43 8.62
N THR A 211 -10.54 18.26 7.99
CA THR A 211 -10.13 19.59 7.50
C THR A 211 -11.08 20.67 7.99
N GLY A 212 -10.53 21.80 8.39
CA GLY A 212 -11.29 23.01 8.72
C GLY A 212 -10.55 24.24 8.26
N TYR A 213 -11.27 25.31 7.93
CA TYR A 213 -10.67 26.57 7.51
C TYR A 213 -11.53 27.78 7.88
N LEU A 214 -10.88 28.94 7.91
CA LEU A 214 -11.49 30.25 8.09
C LEU A 214 -10.81 31.25 7.14
N THR A 215 -11.58 32.20 6.63
CA THR A 215 -11.05 33.34 5.87
C THR A 215 -10.89 34.55 6.78
N VAL A 216 -9.75 35.25 6.65
CA VAL A 216 -9.47 36.51 7.33
C VAL A 216 -9.02 37.57 6.33
N MET A 217 -9.57 38.78 6.45
CA MET A 217 -9.16 39.94 5.66
C MET A 217 -8.14 40.78 6.43
N VAL A 218 -6.94 40.95 5.87
CA VAL A 218 -5.87 41.75 6.47
C VAL A 218 -5.76 43.08 5.74
N ALA A 219 -6.01 44.18 6.46
CA ALA A 219 -5.85 45.53 5.95
C ALA A 219 -4.40 46.02 6.07
N GLY A 220 -3.96 46.88 5.15
CA GLY A 220 -2.67 47.57 5.27
C GLY A 220 -2.68 48.51 6.47
N GLY A 221 -1.56 48.58 7.20
CA GLY A 221 -1.40 49.57 8.27
C GLY A 221 -1.55 50.98 7.71
N SER A 222 -2.40 51.81 8.30
CA SER A 222 -2.49 53.22 7.98
C SER A 222 -1.13 53.87 8.29
N SER A 223 -0.42 54.33 7.25
CA SER A 223 0.72 55.22 7.41
C SER A 223 0.19 56.56 7.97
N SER A 224 0.31 56.75 9.27
CA SER A 224 0.16 58.06 9.94
C SER A 224 1.44 58.86 9.80
#